data_AF-W1YHC9-F1
#
_entry.id   AF-W1YHC9-F1
#
_cell.length_a   1.000
_cell.length_b   1.000
_cell.length_c   1.000
_cell.angle_alpha   90.00
_cell.angle_beta   90.00
_cell.angle_gamma   90.00
#
_symmetry.space_group_name_H-M   'P 1'
#
loop_
_entity.id
_entity.type
_entity.pdbx_description
1 polymer ?
#
loop_
_entity_poly.entity_id
_entity_poly.type
_entity_poly.pdbx_seq_one_letter_code
_entity_poly.pdbx_strand_id
1 'polypeptide(L)' 'VPASTKGDETGTVASGQTKEVTYVYKEVTGDVVVHYVDTEGNVIADDKEDTKGASLNAKYDTTDNKPEKIEKDGTV' A
#
# COMPACT_ATOMS: atom_id res chain seq x y z
N VAL A 1 -7.18 -7.49 4.35
CA VAL A 1 -8.11 -7.91 5.41
C VAL A 1 -9.49 -7.57 4.92
N PRO A 2 -10.39 -8.53 4.78
CA PRO A 2 -11.69 -8.28 4.16
C PRO A 2 -12.53 -7.36 5.03
N ALA A 3 -13.45 -6.62 4.40
CA ALA A 3 -14.56 -6.00 5.10
C ALA A 3 -15.28 -7.08 5.94
N SER A 4 -15.60 -6.77 7.19
CA SER A 4 -16.25 -7.71 8.09
C SER A 4 -17.48 -7.06 8.73
N THR A 5 -18.62 -7.72 8.62
CA THR A 5 -19.87 -7.30 9.25
C THR A 5 -20.14 -8.21 10.44
N LYS A 6 -20.42 -7.62 11.61
CA LYS A 6 -20.88 -8.34 12.81
C LYS A 6 -22.36 -8.05 13.02
N GLY A 7 -23.19 -9.09 12.99
CA GLY A 7 -24.65 -9.01 13.06
C GLY A 7 -25.31 -9.24 11.70
N ASP A 8 -26.63 -9.39 11.69
CA ASP A 8 -27.41 -9.60 10.47
C ASP A 8 -27.63 -8.26 9.75
N GLU A 9 -26.89 -8.05 8.65
CA GLU A 9 -26.97 -6.84 7.84
C GLU A 9 -28.36 -6.62 7.21
N THR A 10 -29.07 -7.72 6.95
CA THR A 10 -30.41 -7.72 6.38
C THR A 10 -31.39 -8.42 7.32
N GLY A 11 -32.59 -7.87 7.48
CA GLY A 11 -33.65 -8.53 8.24
C GLY A 11 -34.90 -7.67 8.44
N THR A 12 -35.85 -8.18 9.22
CA THR A 12 -37.08 -7.48 9.58
C THR A 12 -36.97 -6.82 10.97
N VAL A 13 -37.69 -5.71 11.18
CA VAL A 13 -37.74 -5.03 12.49
C VAL A 13 -38.76 -5.74 13.38
N ALA A 14 -38.39 -5.97 14.64
CA ALA A 14 -39.27 -6.54 15.65
C ALA A 14 -39.44 -5.54 16.81
N SER A 15 -40.69 -5.23 17.16
CA SER A 15 -41.00 -4.30 18.26
C SER A 15 -40.42 -4.81 19.59
N GLY A 16 -39.82 -3.91 20.37
CA GLY A 16 -39.22 -4.23 21.66
C GLY A 16 -37.86 -4.96 21.60
N GLN A 17 -37.27 -5.13 20.41
CA GLN A 17 -35.95 -5.73 20.25
C GLN A 17 -34.96 -4.76 19.59
N THR A 18 -33.78 -4.61 20.19
CA THR A 18 -32.66 -3.90 19.57
C THR A 18 -31.84 -4.88 18.74
N LYS A 19 -31.56 -4.52 17.48
CA LYS A 19 -30.62 -5.24 16.62
C LYS A 19 -29.40 -4.34 16.40
N GLU A 20 -28.21 -4.87 16.68
CA GLU A 20 -26.95 -4.18 16.46
C GLU A 20 -26.24 -4.78 15.25
N VAL A 21 -25.85 -3.91 14.31
CA VAL A 21 -25.02 -4.27 13.16
C VAL A 21 -23.79 -3.39 13.20
N THR A 22 -22.60 -3.99 13.23
CA THR A 22 -21.33 -3.27 13.25
C THR A 22 -20.54 -3.56 11.97
N TYR A 23 -20.21 -2.52 11.24
CA TYR A 23 -19.33 -2.59 10.07
C TYR A 23 -17.90 -2.30 10.48
N VAL A 24 -16.99 -3.22 10.17
CA VAL A 24 -15.56 -3.06 10.41
C VAL A 24 -14.84 -2.97 9.08
N TYR A 25 -14.15 -1.84 8.88
CA TYR A 25 -13.30 -1.60 7.73
C TYR A 25 -11.85 -1.63 8.17
N LYS A 26 -10.98 -2.23 7.36
CA LYS A 26 -9.54 -2.06 7.49
C LYS A 26 -9.06 -1.09 6.42
N GLU A 27 -8.23 -0.15 6.83
CA GLU A 27 -7.49 0.70 5.91
C GLU A 27 -6.68 -0.16 4.91
N VAL A 28 -6.76 0.24 3.64
CA VAL A 28 -5.90 -0.29 2.59
C VAL A 28 -4.71 0.64 2.49
N THR A 29 -3.52 0.06 2.52
CA THR A 29 -2.26 0.78 2.43
C THR A 29 -1.44 0.29 1.23
N GLY A 30 -0.49 1.10 0.79
CA GLY A 30 0.43 0.78 -0.29
C GLY A 30 1.87 1.15 0.05
N ASP A 31 2.78 0.54 -0.70
CA ASP A 31 4.22 0.79 -0.63
C ASP A 31 4.69 1.47 -1.93
N VAL A 32 5.74 2.28 -1.83
CA VAL A 32 6.47 2.86 -2.96
C VAL A 32 7.87 2.26 -2.92
N VAL A 33 8.25 1.60 -4.00
CA VAL A 33 9.56 0.98 -4.20
C VAL A 33 10.16 1.54 -5.47
N VAL A 34 11.43 1.94 -5.40
CA VAL A 34 12.19 2.46 -6.54
C VAL A 34 13.03 1.33 -7.12
N HIS A 35 12.75 1.02 -8.39
CA HIS A 35 13.52 0.07 -9.18
C HIS A 35 14.50 0.81 -10.09
N TYR A 36 15.77 0.41 -10.04
CA TYR A 36 16.80 0.97 -10.91
C TYR A 36 17.06 0.01 -12.07
N VAL A 37 16.57 0.37 -13.25
CA VAL A 37 16.77 -0.39 -14.49
C VAL A 37 17.34 0.50 -15.59
N ASP A 38 18.12 -0.09 -16.49
CA ASP A 38 18.55 0.58 -17.72
C ASP A 38 17.44 0.63 -18.79
N THR A 39 17.76 1.19 -19.97
CA THR A 39 16.82 1.30 -21.10
C THR A 39 16.42 -0.04 -21.72
N GLU A 40 17.20 -1.10 -21.47
CA GLU A 40 16.92 -2.47 -21.93
C GLU A 40 16.13 -3.28 -20.89
N GLY A 41 15.96 -2.74 -19.69
CA GLY A 41 15.26 -3.37 -18.57
C GLY A 41 16.17 -4.17 -17.64
N ASN A 42 17.50 -4.11 -17.78
CA ASN A 42 18.41 -4.78 -16.87
C ASN A 42 18.50 -4.02 -15.54
N VAL A 43 18.47 -4.73 -14.42
CA VAL A 43 18.62 -4.15 -13.09
C VAL A 43 20.04 -3.59 -12.94
N ILE A 44 20.17 -2.34 -12.49
CA ILE A 44 21.45 -1.64 -12.31
C ILE A 44 21.73 -1.21 -10.87
N ALA A 45 20.81 -1.41 -9.94
CA ALA A 45 21.05 -1.34 -8.50
C ALA A 45 19.97 -2.11 -7.75
N ASP A 46 20.18 -2.35 -6.46
CA ASP A 46 19.17 -2.95 -5.60
C ASP A 46 17.95 -2.02 -5.46
N ASP A 47 16.78 -2.63 -5.30
CA ASP A 47 15.53 -1.91 -5.03
C ASP A 47 15.65 -1.09 -3.74
N LYS A 48 15.06 0.10 -3.74
CA LYS A 48 15.00 0.95 -2.54
C LYS A 48 13.55 1.16 -2.12
N GLU A 49 13.25 0.80 -0.87
CA GLU A 49 11.98 1.17 -0.22
C GLU A 49 11.99 2.70 0.00
N ASP A 50 10.97 3.38 -0.51
CA ASP A 50 10.78 4.83 -0.35
C ASP A 50 9.72 5.10 0.74
N THR A 51 8.53 4.53 0.55
CA THR A 51 7.38 4.70 1.44
C THR A 51 6.76 3.34 1.74
N LYS A 52 6.44 3.05 3.00
CA LYS A 52 5.86 1.77 3.42
C LYS A 52 4.56 1.96 4.17
N GLY A 53 3.53 1.24 3.76
CA GLY A 53 2.24 1.18 4.43
C GLY A 53 1.51 2.52 4.46
N ALA A 54 1.71 3.38 3.46
CA ALA A 54 1.00 4.65 3.39
C ALA A 54 -0.46 4.46 2.99
N SER A 55 -1.32 5.34 3.51
CA SER A 55 -2.73 5.42 3.11
C SER A 55 -2.87 5.68 1.62
N LEU A 56 -3.95 5.20 1.02
CA LEU A 56 -4.29 5.57 -0.35
C LEU A 56 -4.44 7.10 -0.47
N ASN A 57 -3.96 7.67 -1.59
CA ASN A 57 -3.86 9.10 -1.87
C ASN A 57 -2.85 9.88 -1.01
N ALA A 58 -2.07 9.23 -0.15
CA ALA A 58 -0.90 9.87 0.43
C ALA A 58 0.06 10.28 -0.69
N LYS A 59 0.61 11.51 -0.58
CA LYS A 59 1.66 11.95 -1.50
C LYS A 59 2.96 11.23 -1.15
N TYR A 60 3.73 10.90 -2.17
CA TYR A 60 5.08 10.37 -2.07
C TYR A 60 6.02 11.19 -2.96
N ASP A 61 7.31 11.13 -2.66
CA ASP A 61 8.37 11.80 -3.42
C ASP A 61 9.64 10.93 -3.37
N THR A 62 10.10 10.49 -4.54
CA THR A 62 11.27 9.60 -4.67
C THR A 62 12.54 10.35 -5.07
N THR A 63 12.58 11.68 -4.94
CA THR A 63 13.70 12.49 -5.45
C THR A 63 15.03 12.18 -4.72
N ASP A 64 14.97 11.76 -3.46
CA ASP A 64 16.12 11.27 -2.67
C ASP A 64 16.65 9.90 -3.15
N ASN A 65 15.88 9.20 -3.98
CA ASN A 65 16.19 7.93 -4.63
C ASN A 65 16.66 8.12 -6.08
N LYS A 66 17.14 9.30 -6.45
CA LYS A 66 17.68 9.60 -7.78
C LYS A 66 19.13 10.07 -7.70
N PRO A 67 20.09 9.17 -7.40
CA PRO A 67 21.51 9.53 -7.37
C PRO A 67 21.99 9.98 -8.76
N GLU A 68 23.02 10.84 -8.79
CA GLU A 68 23.62 11.31 -10.04
C GLU A 68 24.37 10.21 -10.80
N LYS A 69 24.90 9.22 -10.07
CA LYS A 69 25.60 8.05 -10.62
C LYS A 69 25.12 6.79 -9.92
N ILE A 70 24.90 5.73 -10.69
CA ILE A 70 24.61 4.39 -10.21
C ILE A 70 25.80 3.51 -10.58
N GLU A 71 26.40 2.85 -9.60
CA GLU A 71 27.51 1.91 -9.80
C GLU A 71 27.04 0.51 -9.45
N LYS A 72 27.03 -0.38 -10.44
CA LYS A 72 26.79 -1.81 -10.24
C LYS A 72 28.11 -2.56 -10.47
N ASP A 73 28.48 -3.41 -9.53
CA ASP A 73 29.61 -4.34 -9.64
C ASP A 73 31.00 -3.72 -9.90
N GLY A 74 31.28 -2.54 -9.35
CA GLY A 74 32.65 -2.05 -9.15
C GLY A 74 33.53 -1.94 -10.40
N THR A 75 32.96 -1.84 -11.60
CA THR A 75 33.74 -1.56 -12.81
C THR A 75 33.56 -0.10 -13.19
N VAL A 76 34.57 0.70 -12.85
CA VAL A 76 34.76 2.09 -13.33
C VAL A 76 35.23 2.07 -14.78
#